data_AF-A0A2T0VXR9-F1
#
_entry.id   AF-A0A2T0VXR9-F1
#
_cell.length_a   1.000
_cell.length_b   1.000
_cell.length_c   1.000
_cell.angle_alpha   90.00
_cell.angle_beta   90.00
_cell.angle_gamma   90.00
#
_symmetry.space_group_name_H-M   'P 1'
#
loop_
_entity.id
_entity.type
_entity.pdbx_description
1 polymer ?
#
loop_
_entity_poly.entity_id
_entity_poly.type
_entity_poly.pdbx_seq_one_letter_code
_entity_poly.pdbx_strand_id
1 'polypeptide(L)'
;MQPITPLKNETPLDFVERADELNVDGVVIDTILEEFYSLRDDGEIKKLKLRSAPFWEQFYRNHATNLFQRGAAKYAALNFIRRKNGASGQKMLSDQEIEDLVESVGVWRR
;
A
#
# COMPACT_ATOMS: atom_id res chain seq x y z
N MET A 1 -8.08 1.58 19.19
CA MET A 1 -7.67 0.49 18.28
C MET A 1 -8.80 -0.52 18.24
N GLN A 2 -9.35 -0.81 17.06
CA GLN A 2 -10.28 -1.93 16.93
C GLN A 2 -9.46 -3.23 16.91
N PRO A 3 -9.85 -4.25 17.68
CA PRO A 3 -9.18 -5.55 17.62
C PRO A 3 -9.42 -6.15 16.23
N ILE A 4 -8.34 -6.31 15.44
CA ILE A 4 -8.39 -7.05 14.19
C ILE A 4 -8.08 -8.52 14.49
N THR A 5 -8.89 -9.42 13.96
CA THR A 5 -8.69 -10.87 14.10
C THR A 5 -8.72 -11.52 12.71
N PRO A 6 -7.94 -12.59 12.48
CA PRO A 6 -8.01 -13.36 11.24
C PRO A 6 -9.40 -13.96 11.02
N LEU A 7 -9.89 -13.91 9.79
CA LEU A 7 -11.16 -14.55 9.42
C LEU A 7 -10.94 -16.04 9.11
N LYS A 8 -12.00 -16.83 9.26
CA LYS A 8 -11.96 -18.27 8.95
C LYS A 8 -11.73 -18.44 7.43
N ASN A 9 -10.56 -18.93 7.06
CA ASN A 9 -10.05 -19.12 5.67
C ASN A 9 -9.44 -17.87 5.01
N GLU A 10 -9.12 -16.83 5.77
CA GLU A 10 -8.35 -15.70 5.25
C GLU A 10 -6.89 -16.09 5.03
N THR A 11 -6.32 -15.80 3.85
CA THR A 11 -4.88 -16.01 3.63
C THR A 11 -4.05 -14.93 4.35
N PRO A 12 -2.74 -15.17 4.60
CA PRO A 12 -1.89 -14.13 5.19
C PRO A 12 -1.88 -12.82 4.40
N LEU A 13 -1.97 -12.89 3.07
CA LEU A 13 -2.01 -11.69 2.23
C LEU A 13 -3.34 -10.95 2.39
N ASP A 14 -4.47 -11.67 2.35
CA ASP A 14 -5.80 -11.07 2.51
C ASP A 14 -5.91 -10.35 3.87
N PHE A 15 -5.36 -10.96 4.93
CA PHE A 15 -5.30 -10.35 6.26
C PHE A 15 -4.51 -9.04 6.24
N VAL A 16 -3.33 -9.04 5.62
CA VAL A 16 -2.48 -7.83 5.52
C VAL A 16 -3.20 -6.74 4.72
N GLU A 17 -3.80 -7.07 3.57
CA GLU A 17 -4.50 -6.09 2.75
C GLU A 17 -5.65 -5.45 3.52
N ARG A 18 -6.46 -6.26 4.23
CA ARG A 18 -7.53 -5.75 5.09
C ARG A 18 -6.99 -4.93 6.27
N ALA A 19 -5.87 -5.33 6.86
CA ALA A 19 -5.25 -4.58 7.95
C ALA A 19 -4.73 -3.22 7.48
N ASP A 20 -4.16 -3.14 6.28
CA ASP A 20 -3.72 -1.88 5.68
C ASP A 20 -4.89 -0.96 5.36
N GLU A 21 -6.01 -1.47 4.83
CA GLU A 21 -7.24 -0.68 4.62
C GLU A 21 -7.77 -0.06 5.93
N LEU A 22 -7.67 -0.82 7.02
CA LEU A 22 -8.08 -0.40 8.35
C LEU A 22 -7.02 0.44 9.08
N ASN A 23 -5.88 0.73 8.44
CA ASN A 23 -4.74 1.46 9.01
C ASN A 23 -4.30 0.87 10.36
N VAL A 24 -4.26 -0.46 10.45
CA VAL A 24 -3.78 -1.17 11.64
C VAL A 24 -2.29 -0.93 11.83
N ASP A 25 -1.87 -0.83 13.09
CA ASP A 25 -0.47 -0.67 13.43
C ASP A 25 0.36 -1.87 12.96
N GLY A 26 1.52 -1.58 12.35
CA GLY A 26 2.38 -2.60 11.76
C GLY A 26 2.86 -3.66 12.75
N VAL A 27 3.07 -3.31 14.02
CA VAL A 27 3.46 -4.26 15.07
C VAL A 27 2.33 -5.23 15.36
N VAL A 28 1.08 -4.76 15.35
CA VAL A 28 -0.09 -5.63 15.54
C VAL A 28 -0.25 -6.61 14.39
N ILE A 29 -0.01 -6.14 13.15
CA ILE A 29 -0.01 -7.01 11.96
C ILE A 29 1.05 -8.10 12.12
N ASP A 30 2.27 -7.72 12.50
CA ASP A 30 3.41 -8.65 12.62
C ASP A 30 3.13 -9.70 13.71
N THR A 31 2.62 -9.30 14.88
CA THR A 31 2.21 -10.23 15.95
C THR A 31 1.15 -11.23 15.48
N ILE A 32 0.15 -10.80 14.72
CA ILE A 32 -0.90 -11.71 14.23
C ILE A 32 -0.35 -12.66 13.15
N LEU A 33 0.54 -12.18 12.28
CA LEU A 33 1.21 -13.03 11.29
C LEU A 33 2.06 -14.12 11.96
N GLU A 34 2.75 -13.78 13.05
CA GLU A 34 3.51 -14.74 13.85
C GLU A 34 2.63 -15.76 14.57
N GLU A 35 1.61 -15.29 15.29
CA GLU A 35 0.79 -16.13 16.17
C GLU A 35 -0.23 -16.99 15.42
N PHE A 36 -0.93 -16.41 14.44
CA PHE A 36 -2.01 -17.11 13.73
C PHE A 36 -1.56 -17.78 12.44
N TYR A 37 -0.61 -17.16 11.72
CA TYR A 37 -0.15 -17.66 10.42
C TYR A 37 1.20 -18.38 10.49
N SER A 38 1.82 -18.46 11.68
CA SER A 38 3.11 -19.11 11.91
C SER A 38 4.26 -18.57 11.04
N LEU A 39 4.16 -17.32 10.58
CA LEU A 39 5.23 -16.63 9.85
C LEU A 39 6.19 -16.03 10.86
N ARG A 40 7.40 -16.60 10.99
CA ARG A 40 8.40 -16.16 11.98
C ARG A 40 9.65 -15.53 11.36
N ASP A 41 9.76 -15.55 10.04
CA ASP A 41 10.86 -14.93 9.33
C ASP A 41 10.49 -13.48 8.97
N ASP A 42 11.22 -12.53 9.56
CA ASP A 42 11.02 -11.10 9.30
C ASP A 42 11.11 -10.75 7.81
N GLY A 43 11.97 -11.47 7.08
CA GLY A 43 12.14 -11.31 5.63
C GLY A 43 10.90 -11.72 4.86
N GLU A 44 10.27 -12.83 5.23
CA GLU A 44 9.00 -13.31 4.66
C GLU A 44 7.84 -12.39 5.01
N ILE A 45 7.71 -11.97 6.26
CA ILE A 45 6.69 -11.00 6.71
C ILE A 45 6.81 -9.71 5.90
N LYS A 46 8.03 -9.19 5.77
CA LYS A 46 8.29 -7.97 4.99
C LYS A 46 7.93 -8.14 3.53
N LYS A 47 8.31 -9.26 2.90
CA LYS A 47 7.96 -9.55 1.50
C LYS A 47 6.45 -9.65 1.32
N LEU A 48 5.73 -10.27 2.27
CA LEU A 48 4.28 -10.38 2.25
C LEU A 48 3.63 -8.99 2.33
N LYS A 49 4.04 -8.15 3.29
CA LYS A 49 3.53 -6.77 3.44
C LYS A 49 3.77 -5.92 2.20
N LEU A 50 4.91 -6.08 1.55
CA LEU A 50 5.21 -5.40 0.29
C LEU A 50 4.36 -5.87 -0.90
N ARG A 51 3.59 -6.94 -0.78
CA ARG A 51 2.63 -7.36 -1.83
C ARG A 51 1.25 -6.73 -1.67
N SER A 52 0.96 -6.11 -0.53
CA SER A 52 -0.32 -5.48 -0.22
C SER A 52 -0.64 -4.34 -1.20
N ALA A 53 -1.73 -4.48 -1.96
CA ALA A 53 -2.17 -3.41 -2.86
C ALA A 53 -2.60 -2.14 -2.12
N PRO A 54 -3.39 -2.19 -1.02
CA PRO A 54 -3.77 -1.02 -0.24
C PRO A 54 -2.57 -0.23 0.30
N PHE A 55 -1.52 -0.92 0.77
CA PHE A 55 -0.28 -0.26 1.20
C PHE A 55 0.32 0.61 0.09
N TRP A 56 0.45 0.06 -1.12
CA TRP A 56 1.05 0.79 -2.25
C TRP A 56 0.16 1.93 -2.73
N GLU A 57 -1.15 1.74 -2.77
CA GLU A 57 -2.07 2.81 -3.13
C GLU A 57 -1.93 4.00 -2.16
N GLN A 58 -1.95 3.73 -0.86
CA GLN A 58 -1.77 4.77 0.15
C GLN A 58 -0.39 5.42 0.06
N PHE A 59 0.66 4.64 -0.18
CA PHE A 59 2.01 5.16 -0.38
C PHE A 59 2.10 6.11 -1.58
N TYR A 60 1.52 5.72 -2.72
CA TYR A 60 1.47 6.55 -3.93
C TYR A 60 0.64 7.81 -3.72
N ARG A 61 -0.53 7.69 -3.08
CA ARG A 61 -1.41 8.81 -2.75
C ARG A 61 -0.71 9.81 -1.83
N ASN A 62 -0.04 9.34 -0.78
CA ASN A 62 0.75 10.17 0.14
C ASN A 62 1.88 10.90 -0.61
N HIS A 63 2.60 10.19 -1.48
CA HIS A 63 3.66 10.80 -2.28
C HIS A 63 3.12 11.89 -3.22
N ALA A 64 2.04 11.61 -3.94
CA ALA A 64 1.39 12.55 -4.85
C ALA A 64 0.85 13.78 -4.08
N THR A 65 0.22 13.59 -2.92
CA THR A 65 -0.22 14.67 -2.03
C THR A 65 0.93 15.57 -1.58
N ASN A 66 2.05 14.97 -1.15
CA ASN A 66 3.23 15.74 -0.75
C ASN A 66 3.82 16.57 -1.90
N LEU A 67 3.86 16.01 -3.12
CA LEU A 67 4.29 16.73 -4.31
C LEU A 67 3.33 17.87 -4.66
N PHE A 68 2.03 17.60 -4.62
CA PHE A 68 0.99 18.58 -4.89
C PHE A 68 1.06 19.78 -3.94
N GLN A 69 1.19 19.53 -2.63
CA GLN A 69 1.31 20.56 -1.60
C GLN A 69 2.58 21.43 -1.78
N ARG A 70 3.63 20.86 -2.37
CA ARG A 70 4.87 21.59 -2.71
C ARG A 70 4.81 22.34 -4.04
N GLY A 71 3.69 22.26 -4.75
CA GLY A 71 3.51 22.89 -6.07
C GLY A 71 4.31 22.22 -7.19
N ALA A 72 4.66 20.94 -7.04
CA ALA A 72 5.34 20.19 -8.10
C ALA A 72 4.40 19.87 -9.28
N ALA A 73 4.98 19.51 -10.42
CA ALA A 73 4.23 19.16 -11.62
C ALA A 73 3.57 17.76 -11.51
N LYS A 74 2.37 17.60 -12.09
CA LYS A 74 1.65 16.31 -12.18
C LYS A 74 2.53 15.19 -12.73
N TYR A 75 3.31 15.50 -13.76
CA TYR A 75 4.22 14.56 -14.42
C TYR A 75 5.25 13.95 -13.46
N ALA A 76 5.71 14.69 -12.43
CA ALA A 76 6.64 14.16 -11.45
C ALA A 76 6.01 13.04 -10.61
N ALA A 77 4.75 13.19 -10.21
CA ALA A 77 4.00 12.18 -9.48
C ALA A 77 3.75 10.93 -10.34
N LEU A 78 3.28 11.12 -11.59
CA LEU A 78 3.07 10.03 -12.54
C LEU A 78 4.34 9.20 -12.76
N ASN A 79 5.47 9.87 -13.01
CA ASN A 79 6.75 9.20 -13.22
C ASN A 79 7.29 8.51 -11.98
N PHE A 80 7.01 9.02 -10.79
CA PHE A 80 7.37 8.33 -9.56
C PHE A 80 6.62 7.01 -9.45
N ILE A 81 5.29 7.05 -9.62
CA ILE A 81 4.44 5.86 -9.49
C ILE A 81 4.79 4.84 -10.57
N ARG A 82 4.89 5.24 -11.83
CA ARG A 82 5.28 4.37 -12.95
C ARG A 82 6.61 3.63 -12.70
N ARG A 83 7.60 4.31 -12.10
CA ARG A 83 8.90 3.69 -11.75
C ARG A 83 8.83 2.71 -10.58
N LYS A 84 7.84 2.85 -9.70
CA LYS A 84 7.68 2.03 -8.50
C LYS A 84 6.63 0.94 -8.66
N ASN A 85 5.80 1.02 -9.70
CA ASN A 85 4.74 0.09 -10.00
C ASN A 85 5.28 -1.33 -10.23
N GLY A 86 4.79 -2.30 -9.45
CA GLY A 86 5.24 -3.70 -9.49
C GLY A 86 6.65 -3.98 -8.95
N ALA A 87 7.38 -2.97 -8.46
CA ALA A 87 8.80 -3.12 -8.09
C ALA A 87 9.07 -4.06 -6.90
N SER A 88 8.06 -4.46 -6.15
CA SER A 88 8.15 -5.34 -4.98
C SER A 88 7.21 -6.55 -5.07
N GLY A 89 6.77 -6.91 -6.27
CA GLY A 89 5.89 -8.05 -6.50
C GLY A 89 4.41 -7.78 -6.17
N GLN A 90 4.04 -6.52 -5.97
CA GLN A 90 2.65 -6.08 -5.89
C GLN A 90 1.97 -6.11 -7.26
N LYS A 91 0.63 -6.13 -7.26
CA LYS A 91 -0.17 -5.97 -8.48
C LYS A 91 0.23 -4.69 -9.21
N MET A 92 0.47 -4.79 -10.51
CA MET A 92 0.74 -3.62 -11.34
C MET A 92 -0.55 -2.84 -11.59
N LEU A 93 -0.51 -1.54 -11.32
CA LEU A 93 -1.53 -0.60 -11.75
C LEU A 93 -1.40 -0.33 -13.26
N SER A 94 -2.52 -0.18 -13.95
CA SER A 94 -2.57 0.34 -15.32
C SER A 94 -2.22 1.84 -15.34
N ASP A 95 -1.85 2.36 -16.52
CA ASP A 95 -1.59 3.80 -16.66
C ASP A 95 -2.80 4.66 -16.29
N GLN A 96 -4.03 4.18 -16.58
CA GLN A 96 -5.24 4.88 -16.19
C GLN A 96 -5.42 4.90 -14.67
N GLU A 97 -5.24 3.76 -13.98
CA GLU A 97 -5.31 3.71 -12.51
C GLU A 97 -4.26 4.63 -11.86
N ILE A 98 -3.06 4.74 -12.45
CA ILE A 98 -2.02 5.66 -11.98
C ILE A 98 -2.46 7.12 -12.18
N GLU A 99 -3.04 7.45 -13.33
CA GLU A 99 -3.54 8.79 -13.63
C GLU A 99 -4.69 9.17 -12.70
N ASP A 100 -5.68 8.31 -12.53
CA ASP A 100 -6.82 8.51 -11.63
C ASP A 100 -6.35 8.72 -10.19
N LEU A 101 -5.37 7.94 -9.72
CA LEU A 101 -4.79 8.10 -8.39
C LEU A 101 -4.16 9.49 -8.22
N VAL A 102 -3.36 9.93 -9.20
CA VAL A 102 -2.70 11.25 -9.15
C VAL A 102 -3.73 12.39 -9.25
N GLU A 103 -4.76 12.25 -10.08
CA GLU A 103 -5.81 13.26 -10.23
C GLU A 103 -6.69 13.37 -8.98
N SER A 104 -6.92 12.26 -8.28
CA SER A 104 -7.72 12.25 -7.04
C SER A 104 -7.14 13.12 -5.91
N VAL A 105 -5.86 13.51 -6.00
CA VAL A 105 -5.19 14.40 -5.03
C VAL A 105 -5.64 15.85 -5.15
N GLY A 106 -6.06 16.30 -6.34
CA GLY A 106 -6.50 17.68 -6.56
C GLY A 106 -6.25 18.21 -7.97
N VAL A 107 -6.56 19.50 -8.16
CA VAL A 107 -6.39 20.17 -9.46
C VAL A 107 -4.95 20.65 -9.61
N TRP A 108 -4.16 19.90 -10.39
CA TRP A 108 -2.77 20.22 -10.69
C TRP A 108 -2.66 21.48 -11.56
N ARG A 109 -1.65 22.32 -11.29
CA ARG A 109 -1.32 23.46 -12.15
C ARG A 109 -0.89 22.95 -13.53
N ARG A 110 -1.40 23.60 -14.57
CA ARG A 110 -1.05 23.33 -15.96
C ARG A 110 0.35 23.82 -16.28
#